data_AF-A0A917MSC2-F1
#
_entry.id   AF-A0A917MSC2-F1
#
_cell.length_a   1.000
_cell.length_b   1.000
_cell.length_c   1.000
_cell.angle_alpha   90.00
_cell.angle_beta   90.00
_cell.angle_gamma   90.00
#
_symmetry.space_group_name_H-M   'P 1'
#
loop_
_entity.id
_entity.type
_entity.pdbx_description
1 polymer ?
#
loop_
_entity_poly.entity_id
_entity_poly.type
_entity_poly.pdbx_seq_one_letter_code
_entity_poly.pdbx_strand_id
1 'polypeptide(L)'
;MSIEEIPARTLTRETNWFTRASLYAVVPGALLAAGWITAGRVIFGAGGDLVPIFALTFGPGLLAVLLFAGRWMLQDTQRHEPGTGTTMTIALLQVTTWLLALIFGLLCPDRVDGRTVSAASQILGDDFIGLSAGFGNTFGILTFVSAFAMFFVTMGQARRSAKLAAGITEDDEERLARENSEYDFLD
;
A
#
# COMPACT_ATOMS: atom_id res chain seq x y z
N MET A 1 3.27 -28.82 -34.98
CA MET A 1 4.15 -28.45 -33.86
C MET A 1 3.26 -28.36 -32.63
N SER A 2 3.20 -29.43 -31.83
CA SER A 2 2.36 -29.44 -30.63
C SER A 2 2.96 -28.47 -29.62
N ILE A 3 2.17 -27.50 -29.16
CA ILE A 3 2.52 -26.71 -27.99
C ILE A 3 2.60 -27.72 -26.84
N GLU A 4 3.81 -28.06 -26.43
CA GLU A 4 4.06 -28.83 -25.23
C GLU A 4 3.46 -28.01 -24.09
N GLU A 5 2.37 -28.50 -23.49
CA GLU A 5 1.73 -27.83 -22.34
C GLU A 5 2.76 -27.77 -21.21
N ILE A 6 3.44 -26.64 -21.08
CA ILE A 6 4.36 -26.40 -19.97
C ILE A 6 3.50 -26.44 -18.70
N PRO A 7 3.69 -27.42 -17.80
CA PRO A 7 2.85 -27.54 -16.62
C PRO A 7 3.04 -26.31 -15.74
N ALA A 8 1.92 -25.72 -15.30
CA ALA A 8 1.93 -24.55 -14.42
C ALA A 8 2.82 -24.82 -13.20
N ARG A 9 3.87 -24.01 -13.05
CA ARG A 9 4.89 -24.23 -12.01
C ARG A 9 4.48 -23.53 -10.73
N THR A 10 4.41 -24.28 -9.63
CA THR A 10 4.29 -23.69 -8.29
C THR A 10 5.63 -23.06 -7.90
N LEU A 11 5.61 -21.80 -7.48
CA LEU A 11 6.81 -21.06 -7.11
C LEU A 11 7.16 -21.26 -5.63
N THR A 12 8.45 -21.32 -5.33
CA THR A 12 8.96 -21.32 -3.96
C THR A 12 9.45 -19.91 -3.59
N ARG A 13 9.31 -19.53 -2.32
CA ARG A 13 9.81 -18.26 -1.79
C ARG A 13 10.17 -18.44 -0.33
N GLU A 14 11.35 -17.92 0.05
CA GLU A 14 11.73 -17.86 1.45
C GLU A 14 10.73 -17.02 2.24
N THR A 15 10.24 -17.59 3.34
CA THR A 15 9.25 -16.95 4.18
C THR A 15 9.69 -16.97 5.64
N ASN A 16 9.31 -15.91 6.35
CA ASN A 16 9.50 -15.79 7.79
C ASN A 16 8.16 -15.38 8.42
N TRP A 17 8.10 -15.41 9.75
CA TRP A 17 6.87 -15.08 10.47
C TRP A 17 6.35 -13.67 10.13
N PHE A 18 7.25 -12.70 9.89
CA PHE A 18 6.91 -11.31 9.61
C PHE A 18 6.20 -11.14 8.25
N THR A 19 6.76 -11.74 7.20
CA THR A 19 6.16 -11.73 5.85
C THR A 19 4.82 -12.46 5.78
N ARG A 20 4.62 -13.48 6.62
CA ARG A 20 3.32 -14.17 6.77
C ARG A 20 2.33 -13.30 7.53
N ALA A 21 2.75 -12.69 8.64
CA ALA A 21 1.91 -11.79 9.42
C ALA A 21 1.44 -10.57 8.59
N SER A 22 2.35 -9.99 7.80
CA SER A 22 2.06 -8.89 6.87
C SER A 22 0.92 -9.25 5.89
N LEU A 23 0.91 -10.48 5.37
CA LEU A 23 -0.15 -10.98 4.49
C LEU A 23 -1.51 -11.02 5.18
N TYR A 24 -1.58 -11.59 6.39
CA TYR A 24 -2.83 -11.61 7.15
C TYR A 24 -3.28 -10.22 7.59
N ALA A 25 -2.34 -9.32 7.83
CA ALA A 25 -2.60 -7.98 8.33
C ALA A 25 -2.95 -6.98 7.21
N VAL A 26 -2.89 -7.36 5.92
CA VAL A 26 -3.07 -6.40 4.82
C VAL A 26 -4.47 -5.78 4.76
N VAL A 27 -5.51 -6.61 4.89
CA VAL A 27 -6.90 -6.12 4.90
C VAL A 27 -7.25 -5.37 6.20
N PRO A 28 -7.03 -5.95 7.41
CA PRO A 28 -7.36 -5.22 8.64
C PRO A 28 -6.53 -3.94 8.78
N GLY A 29 -5.26 -3.95 8.41
CA GLY A 29 -4.42 -2.76 8.46
C GLY A 29 -4.83 -1.69 7.44
N ALA A 30 -5.36 -2.06 6.27
CA ALA A 30 -5.93 -1.09 5.33
C ALA A 30 -7.16 -0.38 5.92
N LEU A 31 -8.07 -1.14 6.56
CA LEU A 31 -9.24 -0.60 7.24
C LEU A 31 -8.86 0.30 8.42
N LEU A 32 -7.91 -0.15 9.25
CA LEU A 32 -7.42 0.61 10.39
C LEU A 32 -6.73 1.90 9.95
N ALA A 33 -5.85 1.86 8.94
CA ALA A 33 -5.17 3.05 8.43
C ALA A 33 -6.18 4.05 7.84
N ALA A 34 -7.11 3.60 7.00
CA ALA A 34 -8.13 4.46 6.40
C ALA A 34 -9.08 5.08 7.45
N GLY A 35 -9.53 4.28 8.41
CA GLY A 35 -10.36 4.76 9.52
C GLY A 35 -9.60 5.75 10.40
N TRP A 36 -8.33 5.47 10.69
CA TRP A 36 -7.47 6.32 11.51
C TRP A 36 -7.23 7.70 10.89
N ILE A 37 -6.86 7.77 9.60
CA ILE A 37 -6.66 9.09 8.96
C ILE A 37 -7.96 9.89 8.88
N THR A 38 -9.10 9.20 8.82
CA THR A 38 -10.42 9.81 8.69
C THR A 38 -10.89 10.40 10.01
N ALA A 39 -10.86 9.59 11.08
CA ALA A 39 -11.53 9.91 12.34
C ALA A 39 -10.68 9.59 13.59
N GLY A 40 -9.43 9.14 13.46
CA GLY A 40 -8.58 8.79 14.60
C GLY A 40 -8.40 9.96 15.58
N ARG A 41 -8.34 11.19 15.07
CA ARG A 41 -8.28 12.42 15.87
C ARG A 41 -9.52 12.68 16.73
N VAL A 42 -10.68 12.12 16.38
CA VAL A 42 -11.93 12.24 17.16
C VAL A 42 -11.77 11.63 18.55
N ILE A 43 -10.98 10.56 18.67
CA ILE A 43 -10.72 9.84 19.93
C ILE A 43 -10.08 10.76 20.98
N PHE A 44 -9.36 11.80 20.53
CA PHE A 44 -8.67 12.77 21.38
C PHE A 44 -9.41 14.11 21.49
N GLY A 45 -10.66 14.20 21.04
CA GLY A 45 -11.44 15.44 21.05
C GLY A 45 -11.05 16.45 19.96
N ALA A 46 -10.24 16.05 18.99
CA ALA A 46 -9.84 16.88 17.85
C ALA A 46 -10.63 16.56 16.56
N GLY A 47 -11.87 16.10 16.71
CA GLY A 47 -12.76 15.80 15.59
C GLY A 47 -13.60 17.01 15.19
N GLY A 48 -13.36 17.55 14.00
CA GLY A 48 -13.99 18.80 13.55
C GLY A 48 -14.58 18.73 12.14
N ASP A 49 -14.66 19.89 11.51
CA ASP A 49 -15.23 20.11 10.17
C ASP A 49 -14.61 19.23 9.07
N LEU A 50 -13.36 18.77 9.24
CA LEU A 50 -12.66 17.96 8.22
C LEU A 50 -13.00 16.48 8.27
N VAL A 51 -13.55 15.95 9.37
CA VAL A 51 -13.86 14.51 9.48
C VAL A 51 -14.83 14.05 8.38
N PRO A 52 -15.96 14.74 8.10
CA PRO A 52 -16.85 14.36 7.00
C PRO A 52 -16.19 14.43 5.62
N ILE A 53 -15.34 15.44 5.40
CA ILE A 53 -14.61 15.60 4.14
C ILE A 53 -13.68 14.40 3.93
N PHE A 54 -12.91 14.02 4.97
CA PHE A 54 -12.01 12.86 4.90
C PHE A 54 -12.78 11.56 4.71
N ALA A 55 -13.96 11.42 5.34
CA ALA A 55 -14.80 10.23 5.21
C ALA A 55 -15.33 10.03 3.79
N LEU A 56 -15.51 11.11 3.02
CA LEU A 56 -15.96 11.06 1.62
C LEU A 56 -14.82 11.02 0.61
N THR A 57 -13.60 11.44 0.98
CA THR A 57 -12.48 11.64 0.04
C THR A 57 -11.25 10.81 0.39
N PHE A 58 -10.41 11.30 1.31
CA PHE A 58 -9.10 10.73 1.63
C PHE A 58 -9.19 9.32 2.23
N GLY A 59 -10.15 9.07 3.12
CA GLY A 59 -10.37 7.77 3.75
C GLY A 59 -10.67 6.69 2.71
N PRO A 60 -11.75 6.84 1.91
CA PRO A 60 -12.08 5.92 0.83
C PRO A 60 -10.97 5.79 -0.22
N GLY A 61 -10.31 6.90 -0.56
CA GLY A 61 -9.19 6.90 -1.51
C GLY A 61 -8.02 6.05 -1.03
N LEU A 62 -7.57 6.25 0.22
CA LEU A 62 -6.50 5.45 0.81
C LEU A 62 -6.92 3.99 0.93
N LEU A 63 -8.14 3.73 1.40
CA LEU A 63 -8.68 2.38 1.54
C LEU A 63 -8.66 1.64 0.20
N ALA A 64 -9.15 2.27 -0.87
CA ALA A 64 -9.18 1.67 -2.18
C ALA A 64 -7.77 1.27 -2.65
N VAL A 65 -6.80 2.18 -2.57
CA VAL A 65 -5.41 1.91 -2.97
C VAL A 65 -4.81 0.74 -2.18
N LEU A 66 -4.99 0.73 -0.86
CA LEU A 66 -4.46 -0.34 0.00
C LEU A 66 -5.16 -1.69 -0.23
N LEU A 67 -6.47 -1.69 -0.47
CA LEU A 67 -7.20 -2.92 -0.82
C LEU A 67 -6.78 -3.45 -2.19
N PHE A 68 -6.54 -2.59 -3.18
CA PHE A 68 -6.00 -3.02 -4.47
C PHE A 68 -4.59 -3.59 -4.34
N ALA A 69 -3.73 -2.98 -3.54
CA ALA A 69 -2.40 -3.51 -3.23
C ALA A 69 -2.50 -4.89 -2.54
N GLY A 70 -3.38 -5.02 -1.53
CA GLY A 70 -3.64 -6.27 -0.84
C GLY A 70 -4.20 -7.36 -1.76
N ARG A 71 -5.07 -6.99 -2.70
CA ARG A 71 -5.59 -7.92 -3.71
C ARG A 71 -4.46 -8.50 -4.57
N TRP A 72 -3.56 -7.66 -5.09
CA TRP A 72 -2.42 -8.11 -5.88
C TRP A 72 -1.46 -8.98 -5.06
N MET A 73 -1.21 -8.60 -3.81
CA MET A 73 -0.40 -9.36 -2.86
C MET A 73 -0.99 -10.76 -2.58
N LEU A 74 -2.30 -10.87 -2.35
CA LEU A 74 -2.98 -12.14 -2.13
C LEU A 74 -2.98 -13.02 -3.39
N GLN A 75 -3.19 -12.42 -4.56
CA GLN A 75 -3.09 -13.12 -5.84
C GLN A 75 -1.68 -13.65 -6.12
N ASP A 76 -0.64 -12.88 -5.79
CA ASP A 76 0.75 -13.31 -5.90
C ASP A 76 1.00 -14.57 -5.06
N THR A 77 0.55 -14.58 -3.80
CA THR A 77 0.73 -15.73 -2.90
C THR A 77 0.04 -17.00 -3.40
N GLN A 78 -1.09 -16.91 -4.10
CA GLN A 78 -1.78 -18.09 -4.67
C GLN A 78 -0.95 -18.86 -5.71
N ARG A 79 0.12 -18.25 -6.25
CA ARG A 79 1.05 -18.88 -7.21
C ARG A 79 2.23 -19.57 -6.55
N HIS A 80 2.34 -19.45 -5.22
CA HIS A 80 3.41 -20.02 -4.43
C HIS A 80 2.89 -21.17 -3.55
N GLU A 81 3.82 -21.91 -2.96
CA GLU A 81 3.48 -23.00 -2.05
C GLU A 81 2.58 -22.54 -0.87
N PRO A 82 1.69 -23.42 -0.37
CA PRO A 82 0.84 -23.09 0.78
C PRO A 82 1.65 -22.63 1.99
N GLY A 83 1.24 -21.51 2.59
CA GLY A 83 1.88 -20.95 3.78
C GLY A 83 3.00 -19.94 3.48
N THR A 84 3.35 -19.72 2.21
CA THR A 84 4.28 -18.66 1.80
C THR A 84 3.74 -17.26 2.13
N GLY A 85 4.59 -16.41 2.72
CA GLY A 85 4.30 -15.00 2.97
C GLY A 85 4.57 -14.09 1.76
N THR A 86 4.44 -12.79 1.97
CA THR A 86 4.86 -11.80 0.96
C THR A 86 6.39 -11.66 0.88
N THR A 87 6.90 -10.72 0.09
CA THR A 87 8.31 -10.33 0.13
C THR A 87 8.59 -9.33 1.26
N MET A 88 9.84 -9.31 1.75
CA MET A 88 10.27 -8.38 2.79
C MET A 88 10.04 -6.91 2.39
N THR A 89 10.29 -6.58 1.12
CA THR A 89 10.07 -5.23 0.58
C THR A 89 8.62 -4.78 0.72
N ILE A 90 7.65 -5.63 0.37
CA ILE A 90 6.22 -5.31 0.52
C ILE A 90 5.86 -5.18 2.01
N ALA A 91 6.37 -6.07 2.85
CA ALA A 91 6.09 -6.05 4.29
C ALA A 91 6.61 -4.74 4.95
N LEU A 92 7.80 -4.30 4.58
CA LEU A 92 8.39 -3.04 5.06
C LEU A 92 7.66 -1.81 4.53
N LEU A 93 7.25 -1.82 3.25
CA LEU A 93 6.44 -0.74 2.67
C LEU A 93 5.11 -0.60 3.41
N GLN A 94 4.44 -1.72 3.66
CA GLN A 94 3.17 -1.76 4.39
C GLN A 94 3.31 -1.17 5.80
N VAL A 95 4.31 -1.59 6.57
CA VAL A 95 4.56 -1.03 7.91
C VAL A 95 4.90 0.46 7.83
N THR A 96 5.72 0.86 6.86
CA THR A 96 6.05 2.28 6.63
C THR A 96 4.80 3.10 6.34
N THR A 97 3.91 2.62 5.46
CA THR A 97 2.65 3.30 5.15
C THR A 97 1.78 3.46 6.40
N TRP A 98 1.71 2.43 7.26
CA TRP A 98 0.94 2.49 8.51
C TRP A 98 1.52 3.45 9.52
N LEU A 99 2.85 3.49 9.68
CA LEU A 99 3.51 4.45 10.55
C LEU A 99 3.28 5.89 10.07
N LEU A 100 3.36 6.13 8.76
CA LEU A 100 3.07 7.44 8.17
C LEU A 100 1.60 7.83 8.39
N ALA A 101 0.66 6.91 8.17
CA ALA A 101 -0.76 7.13 8.43
C ALA A 101 -1.04 7.43 9.91
N LEU A 102 -0.36 6.72 10.82
CA LEU A 102 -0.46 6.94 12.26
C LEU A 102 -0.05 8.37 12.62
N ILE A 103 1.16 8.77 12.20
CA ILE A 103 1.71 10.11 12.44
C ILE A 103 0.81 11.17 11.81
N PHE A 104 0.36 10.95 10.57
CA PHE A 104 -0.56 11.86 9.90
C PHE A 104 -1.86 12.05 10.69
N GLY A 105 -2.51 10.98 11.15
CA GLY A 105 -3.75 11.10 11.94
C GLY A 105 -3.56 11.85 13.26
N LEU A 106 -2.36 11.79 13.86
CA LEU A 106 -2.03 12.56 15.07
C LEU A 106 -1.82 14.05 14.77
N LEU A 107 -1.11 14.34 13.68
CA LEU A 107 -0.73 15.70 13.29
C LEU A 107 -1.79 16.43 12.48
N CYS A 108 -2.78 15.73 11.93
CA CYS A 108 -3.82 16.33 11.08
C CYS A 108 -4.59 17.38 11.89
N PRO A 109 -4.42 18.68 11.57
CA PRO A 109 -5.18 19.73 12.25
C PRO A 109 -6.61 19.72 11.73
N ASP A 110 -7.56 19.90 12.62
CA ASP A 110 -8.98 20.02 12.35
C ASP A 110 -9.53 21.27 13.07
N ARG A 111 -10.74 21.69 12.71
CA ARG A 111 -11.38 22.85 13.31
C ARG A 111 -12.58 22.44 14.14
N VAL A 112 -12.50 22.68 15.44
CA VAL A 112 -13.55 22.40 16.43
C VAL A 112 -13.97 23.71 17.07
N ASP A 113 -15.25 24.08 16.96
CA ASP A 113 -15.82 25.31 17.51
C ASP A 113 -15.01 26.59 17.18
N GLY A 114 -14.49 26.66 15.94
CA GLY A 114 -13.70 27.80 15.46
C GLY A 114 -12.22 27.82 15.89
N ARG A 115 -11.75 26.82 16.65
CA ARG A 115 -10.35 26.65 17.03
C ARG A 115 -9.68 25.53 16.23
N THR A 116 -8.45 25.77 15.79
CA THR A 116 -7.65 24.73 15.14
C THR A 116 -7.02 23.84 16.20
N VAL A 117 -7.31 22.54 16.16
CA VAL A 117 -6.83 21.53 17.10
C VAL A 117 -6.38 20.29 16.33
N SER A 118 -5.36 19.60 16.83
CA SER A 118 -4.95 18.27 16.36
C SER A 118 -4.91 17.31 17.55
N ALA A 119 -4.90 16.01 17.29
CA ALA A 119 -4.72 15.03 18.37
C ALA A 119 -3.38 15.24 19.10
N ALA A 120 -2.32 15.59 18.36
CA ALA A 120 -1.03 15.92 18.96
C ALA A 120 -1.12 17.13 19.91
N SER A 121 -1.83 18.20 19.53
CA SER A 121 -2.01 19.36 20.43
C SER A 121 -2.82 19.02 21.69
N GLN A 122 -3.82 18.13 21.57
CA GLN A 122 -4.64 17.70 22.71
C GLN A 122 -3.86 16.83 23.70
N ILE A 123 -2.87 16.07 23.21
CA ILE A 123 -2.06 15.15 24.04
C ILE A 123 -0.81 15.85 24.60
N LEU A 124 -0.12 16.65 23.78
CA LEU A 124 1.21 17.20 24.07
C LEU A 124 1.20 18.69 24.43
N GLY A 125 0.06 19.36 24.29
CA GLY A 125 -0.14 20.78 24.59
C GLY A 125 -0.30 21.65 23.34
N ASP A 126 -0.90 22.82 23.54
CA ASP A 126 -1.33 23.74 22.46
C ASP A 126 -0.17 24.19 21.56
N ASP A 127 1.06 24.25 22.06
CA ASP A 127 2.25 24.63 21.30
C ASP A 127 2.54 23.69 20.11
N PHE A 128 2.05 22.45 20.14
CA PHE A 128 2.21 21.49 19.05
C PHE A 128 1.32 21.76 17.83
N ILE A 129 0.44 22.77 17.89
CA ILE A 129 -0.41 23.12 16.75
C ILE A 129 0.40 23.63 15.56
N GLY A 130 1.50 24.34 15.81
CA GLY A 130 2.40 24.82 14.74
C GLY A 130 3.08 23.66 14.01
N LEU A 131 3.49 22.63 14.75
CA LEU A 131 4.08 21.40 14.19
C LEU A 131 3.04 20.64 13.36
N SER A 132 1.81 20.53 13.88
CA SER A 132 0.67 19.92 13.20
C SER A 132 0.35 20.62 11.87
N ALA A 133 0.33 21.95 11.86
CA ALA A 133 0.11 22.74 10.65
C ALA A 133 1.25 22.59 9.63
N GLY A 134 2.50 22.54 10.08
CA GLY A 134 3.66 22.41 9.18
C GLY A 134 3.85 21.00 8.59
N PHE A 135 3.60 19.96 9.38
CA PHE A 135 3.91 18.58 8.99
C PHE A 135 2.69 17.74 8.60
N GLY A 136 1.47 18.14 8.95
CA GLY A 136 0.25 17.39 8.64
C GLY A 136 0.14 17.06 7.14
N ASN A 137 0.27 18.07 6.28
CA ASN A 137 0.21 17.86 4.83
C ASN A 137 1.36 16.98 4.30
N THR A 138 2.56 17.16 4.84
CA THR A 138 3.74 16.37 4.46
C THR A 138 3.54 14.89 4.75
N PHE A 139 3.11 14.53 5.96
CA PHE A 139 2.83 13.15 6.31
C PHE A 139 1.62 12.60 5.56
N GLY A 140 0.62 13.43 5.25
CA GLY A 140 -0.49 13.05 4.36
C GLY A 140 0.00 12.64 2.98
N ILE A 141 0.81 13.47 2.32
CA ILE A 141 1.41 13.18 1.00
C ILE A 141 2.27 11.92 1.07
N LEU A 142 3.17 11.83 2.05
CA LEU A 142 4.04 10.66 2.21
C LEU A 142 3.25 9.36 2.42
N THR A 143 2.14 9.42 3.15
CA THR A 143 1.24 8.27 3.33
C THR A 143 0.69 7.79 1.98
N PHE A 144 0.16 8.69 1.16
CA PHE A 144 -0.36 8.33 -0.16
C PHE A 144 0.73 7.86 -1.11
N VAL A 145 1.88 8.54 -1.15
CA VAL A 145 3.04 8.12 -1.96
C VAL A 145 3.48 6.70 -1.58
N SER A 146 3.59 6.42 -0.28
CA SER A 146 3.94 5.09 0.23
C SER A 146 2.88 4.04 -0.13
N ALA A 147 1.58 4.37 -0.02
CA ALA A 147 0.49 3.49 -0.41
C ALA A 147 0.50 3.17 -1.91
N PHE A 148 0.73 4.16 -2.77
CA PHE A 148 0.87 3.95 -4.22
C PHE A 148 2.12 3.16 -4.56
N ALA A 149 3.25 3.41 -3.89
CA ALA A 149 4.46 2.60 -4.06
C ALA A 149 4.18 1.13 -3.71
N MET A 150 3.50 0.86 -2.59
CA MET A 150 3.07 -0.49 -2.23
C MET A 150 2.16 -1.10 -3.31
N PHE A 151 1.19 -0.35 -3.84
CA PHE A 151 0.33 -0.80 -4.94
C PHE A 151 1.13 -1.18 -6.20
N PHE A 152 2.04 -0.32 -6.66
CA PHE A 152 2.82 -0.61 -7.86
C PHE A 152 3.80 -1.77 -7.66
N VAL A 153 4.43 -1.87 -6.49
CA VAL A 153 5.36 -2.96 -6.17
C VAL A 153 4.61 -4.29 -6.08
N THR A 154 3.46 -4.35 -5.40
CA THR A 154 2.63 -5.57 -5.31
C THR A 154 2.11 -5.99 -6.69
N MET A 155 1.66 -5.04 -7.51
CA MET A 155 1.22 -5.31 -8.89
C MET A 155 2.36 -5.81 -9.78
N GLY A 156 3.53 -5.16 -9.73
CA GLY A 156 4.71 -5.57 -10.49
C GLY A 156 5.18 -6.96 -10.12
N GLN A 157 5.22 -7.26 -8.82
CA GLN A 157 5.58 -8.58 -8.31
C GLN A 157 4.59 -9.66 -8.76
N ALA A 158 3.28 -9.41 -8.62
CA ALA A 158 2.26 -10.36 -9.04
C ALA A 158 2.32 -10.65 -10.55
N ARG A 159 2.57 -9.63 -11.38
CA ARG A 159 2.79 -9.79 -12.83
C ARG A 159 4.04 -10.63 -13.12
N ARG A 160 5.15 -10.35 -12.44
CA ARG A 160 6.40 -11.12 -12.59
C ARG A 160 6.19 -12.58 -12.21
N SER A 161 5.57 -12.84 -11.07
CA SER A 161 5.27 -14.21 -10.62
C SER A 161 4.29 -14.94 -11.53
N ALA A 162 3.33 -14.24 -12.15
CA ALA A 162 2.45 -14.84 -13.16
C ALA A 162 3.23 -15.32 -14.39
N LYS A 163 4.20 -14.53 -14.87
CA LYS A 163 5.06 -14.91 -16.00
C LYS A 163 5.95 -16.11 -15.68
N LEU A 164 6.59 -16.08 -14.50
CA LEU A 164 7.44 -17.18 -14.03
C LEU A 164 6.64 -18.48 -13.86
N ALA A 165 5.41 -18.41 -13.34
CA ALA A 165 4.53 -19.57 -13.20
C ALA A 165 4.08 -20.14 -14.56
N ALA A 166 3.99 -19.29 -15.60
CA ALA A 166 3.72 -19.69 -16.98
C ALA A 166 4.95 -20.23 -17.72
N GLY A 167 6.12 -20.29 -17.07
CA GLY A 167 7.36 -20.79 -17.67
C GLY A 167 8.01 -19.85 -18.67
N ILE A 168 7.58 -18.59 -18.76
CA ILE A 168 8.20 -17.57 -19.60
C ILE A 168 9.54 -17.19 -18.95
N THR A 169 10.63 -17.47 -19.65
CA THR A 169 11.99 -17.14 -19.20
C THR A 169 12.39 -15.72 -19.61
N GLU A 170 13.42 -15.19 -18.98
CA GLU A 170 14.00 -13.87 -19.34
C GLU A 170 14.53 -13.88 -20.79
N ASP A 171 15.04 -15.02 -21.25
CA ASP A 171 15.46 -15.25 -22.65
C ASP A 171 14.27 -15.20 -23.62
N ASP A 172 13.09 -15.70 -23.22
CA ASP A 172 11.87 -15.58 -24.02
C ASP A 172 11.40 -14.13 -24.13
N GLU A 173 11.56 -13.34 -23.06
CA GLU A 173 11.25 -11.90 -23.08
C GLU A 173 12.21 -11.12 -23.96
N GLU A 174 13.51 -11.39 -23.87
CA GLU A 174 14.50 -10.78 -24.76
C GLU A 174 14.24 -11.14 -26.22
N ARG A 175 13.87 -12.40 -26.52
CA ARG A 175 13.51 -12.81 -27.88
C ARG A 175 12.28 -12.04 -28.39
N LEU A 176 11.20 -11.98 -27.60
CA LEU A 176 9.99 -11.25 -27.97
C LEU A 176 10.22 -9.74 -28.11
N ALA A 177 11.08 -9.16 -27.28
CA ALA A 177 11.46 -7.75 -27.36
C ALA A 177 12.28 -7.46 -28.63
N ARG A 178 13.21 -8.36 -29.01
CA ARG A 178 13.96 -8.24 -30.27
C ARG A 178 13.05 -8.37 -31.49
N GLU A 179 12.15 -9.36 -31.50
CA GLU A 179 11.17 -9.52 -32.59
C GLU A 179 10.32 -8.27 -32.75
N ASN A 180 9.70 -7.75 -31.67
CA ASN A 180 8.90 -6.53 -31.74
C ASN A 180 9.72 -5.29 -32.14
N SER A 181 10.98 -5.19 -31.72
CA SER A 181 11.86 -4.08 -32.12
C SER A 181 12.25 -4.16 -33.59
N GLU A 182 12.46 -5.35 -34.15
CA GLU A 182 12.82 -5.53 -35.56
C GLU A 182 11.68 -5.08 -36.49
N TYR A 183 10.42 -5.30 -36.09
CA TYR A 183 9.25 -4.83 -36.83
C TYR A 183 9.03 -3.31 -36.71
N ASP A 184 9.41 -2.67 -35.61
CA ASP A 184 9.28 -1.21 -35.39
C ASP A 184 10.26 -0.37 -36.24
N PHE A 185 11.29 -0.99 -36.83
CA PHE A 185 12.21 -0.32 -37.78
C PHE A 185 11.74 -0.36 -39.25
N LEU A 186 10.69 -1.12 -39.55
CA LEU A 186 10.20 -1.33 -40.92
C LEU A 186 8.92 -0.55 -41.24
N ASP A 187 8.36 0.15 -40.25
CA ASP A 187 7.24 1.09 -40.36
C ASP A 187 7.72 2.55 -40.20
#